data_AF-A0A962XFZ9-F1
#
_entry.id   AF-A0A962XFZ9-F1
#
_cell.length_a   1.000
_cell.length_b   1.000
_cell.length_c   1.000
_cell.angle_alpha   90.00
_cell.angle_beta   90.00
_cell.angle_gamma   90.00
#
_symmetry.space_group_name_H-M   'P 1'
#
loop_
_entity.id
_entity.type
_entity.pdbx_description
1 polymer ?
#
loop_
_entity_poly.entity_id
_entity_poly.type
_entity_poly.pdbx_seq_one_letter_code
_entity_poly.pdbx_strand_id
1 'polypeptide(L)' 'DGVQIFIGEESGYSTLKDCSVVTAPYQINSEVVGVLGVIGPTRLAYDRVIPIVDLTARLLGSALAKR' A
#
# COMPACT_ATOMS: atom_id res chain seq x y z
N ASP A 1 -1.48 -12.71 -0.14
CA ASP A 1 -1.59 -11.61 0.83
C ASP A 1 -0.26 -10.91 1.00
N GLY A 2 -0.10 -9.77 0.36
CA GLY A 2 1.18 -9.06 0.33
C GLY A 2 1.05 -7.70 -0.33
N VAL A 3 2.18 -7.03 -0.49
CA VAL A 3 2.22 -5.71 -1.13
C VAL A 3 1.79 -5.84 -2.60
N GLN A 4 0.83 -5.02 -3.04
CA GLN A 4 0.46 -4.89 -4.44
C GLN A 4 1.02 -3.58 -5.00
N ILE A 5 1.51 -3.64 -6.23
CA ILE A 5 2.10 -2.48 -6.91
C ILE A 5 1.37 -2.31 -8.23
N PHE A 6 0.86 -1.12 -8.47
CA PHE A 6 0.26 -0.72 -9.74
C PHE A 6 1.10 0.40 -10.33
N ILE A 7 1.54 0.25 -11.58
CA ILE A 7 2.41 1.23 -12.24
C ILE A 7 1.70 1.84 -13.44
N GLY A 8 1.45 3.15 -13.39
CA GLY A 8 0.88 3.91 -14.49
C GLY A 8 -0.48 3.39 -14.95
N GLU A 9 -0.53 2.91 -16.18
CA GLU A 9 -1.75 2.48 -16.88
C GLU A 9 -2.38 1.19 -16.30
N GLU A 10 -1.63 0.44 -15.48
CA GLU A 10 -2.13 -0.76 -14.78
C GLU A 10 -3.14 -0.46 -13.66
N SER A 11 -3.28 0.81 -13.29
CA SER A 11 -4.22 1.27 -12.27
C SER A 11 -5.67 1.43 -12.78
N GLY A 12 -5.90 1.36 -14.11
CA GLY A 12 -7.25 1.42 -14.70
C GLY A 12 -7.91 2.80 -14.72
N TYR A 13 -7.25 3.84 -14.20
CA TYR A 13 -7.72 5.23 -14.23
C TYR A 13 -6.77 6.10 -15.05
N SER A 14 -7.30 6.81 -16.05
CA SER A 14 -6.51 7.68 -16.95
C SER A 14 -5.73 8.78 -16.21
N THR A 15 -6.21 9.19 -15.03
CA THR A 15 -5.58 10.16 -14.13
C THR A 15 -4.34 9.63 -13.39
N LEU A 16 -4.12 8.32 -13.40
CA LEU A 16 -3.00 7.66 -12.70
C LEU A 16 -1.91 7.15 -13.66
N LYS A 17 -1.99 7.46 -14.97
CA LYS A 17 -1.00 7.05 -15.98
C LYS A 17 0.45 7.41 -15.62
N ASP A 18 0.64 8.53 -14.93
CA ASP A 18 1.95 9.03 -14.52
C ASP A 18 2.27 8.75 -13.04
N CYS A 19 1.46 7.90 -12.38
CA CYS A 19 1.58 7.58 -10.98
C CYS A 19 1.86 6.10 -10.75
N SER A 20 2.55 5.79 -9.66
CA SER A 20 2.70 4.46 -9.09
C SER A 20 1.90 4.38 -7.80
N VAL A 21 1.25 3.27 -7.57
CA VAL A 21 0.52 2.98 -6.34
C VAL A 21 1.13 1.74 -5.69
N VAL A 22 1.59 1.87 -4.45
CA VAL A 22 2.08 0.74 -3.65
C VAL A 22 1.11 0.55 -2.50
N THR A 23 0.49 -0.62 -2.39
CA THR A 23 -0.48 -0.94 -1.34
C THR A 23 -0.06 -2.14 -0.51
N ALA A 24 -0.40 -2.14 0.78
CA ALA A 24 -0.29 -3.29 1.66
C ALA A 24 -1.58 -3.48 2.45
N PRO A 25 -2.11 -4.71 2.56
CA PRO A 25 -3.25 -4.97 3.42
C PRO A 25 -2.84 -4.80 4.90
N TYR A 26 -3.73 -4.24 5.72
CA TYR A 26 -3.59 -4.28 7.17
C TYR A 26 -4.65 -5.21 7.78
N GLN A 27 -4.27 -5.85 8.88
CA GLN A 27 -5.08 -6.86 9.53
C GLN A 27 -5.34 -6.51 10.99
N ILE A 28 -6.52 -6.87 11.48
CA ILE A 28 -6.90 -6.81 12.89
C ILE A 28 -7.37 -8.21 13.25
N ASN A 29 -6.84 -8.81 14.32
CA ASN A 29 -7.21 -10.16 14.75
C ASN A 29 -7.11 -11.22 13.63
N SER A 30 -6.13 -11.08 12.73
CA SER A 30 -5.93 -11.94 11.53
C SER A 30 -6.98 -11.80 10.42
N GLU A 31 -7.88 -10.82 10.53
CA GLU A 31 -8.82 -10.46 9.47
C GLU A 31 -8.31 -9.25 8.69
N VAL A 32 -8.36 -9.30 7.35
CA VAL A 32 -8.02 -8.15 6.50
C VAL A 32 -9.15 -7.12 6.59
N VAL A 33 -8.85 -5.97 7.20
CA VAL A 33 -9.86 -4.92 7.44
C VAL A 33 -9.75 -3.80 6.39
N GLY A 34 -8.62 -3.70 5.71
CA GLY A 34 -8.44 -2.77 4.60
C GLY A 34 -7.04 -2.75 4.03
N VAL A 35 -6.76 -1.74 3.22
CA VAL A 35 -5.48 -1.54 2.54
C VAL A 35 -4.91 -0.15 2.85
N LEU A 36 -3.60 -0.10 3.09
CA LEU A 36 -2.82 1.13 3.16
C LEU A 36 -2.11 1.33 1.82
N GLY A 37 -2.22 2.50 1.21
CA GLY A 37 -1.63 2.79 -0.10
C GLY A 37 -0.81 4.08 -0.11
N VAL A 38 0.29 4.07 -0.86
CA VAL A 38 1.09 5.26 -1.20
C VAL A 38 1.00 5.49 -2.69
N ILE A 39 0.69 6.73 -3.07
CA ILE A 39 0.64 7.19 -4.47
C ILE A 39 1.83 8.13 -4.68
N GLY A 40 2.61 7.89 -5.73
CA GLY A 40 3.74 8.73 -6.10
C GLY A 40 3.99 8.72 -7.61
N PRO A 41 5.04 9.39 -8.10
CA PRO A 41 5.39 9.37 -9.53
C PRO A 41 5.79 7.97 -10.02
N THR A 42 5.78 7.74 -11.34
CA THR A 42 6.11 6.44 -11.98
C THR A 42 7.46 5.84 -11.52
N ARG A 43 8.45 6.69 -11.20
CA ARG A 43 9.79 6.30 -10.71
C ARG A 43 9.94 6.57 -9.21
N LEU A 44 9.27 5.77 -8.40
CA LEU A 44 9.42 5.75 -6.95
C LEU A 44 10.66 4.91 -6.54
N ALA A 45 11.28 5.20 -5.40
CA ALA A 45 12.29 4.31 -4.81
C ALA A 45 11.61 3.09 -4.17
N TYR A 46 11.20 2.12 -5.00
CA TYR A 46 10.41 0.95 -4.58
C TYR A 46 11.10 0.13 -3.50
N ASP A 47 12.42 0.01 -3.58
CA ASP A 47 13.30 -0.63 -2.58
C ASP A 47 13.10 -0.06 -1.17
N ARG A 48 12.79 1.24 -1.07
CA ARG A 48 12.50 1.91 0.21
C ARG A 48 11.03 1.97 0.53
N VAL A 49 10.16 2.21 -0.46
CA VAL A 49 8.74 2.42 -0.17
C VAL A 49 8.02 1.12 0.20
N ILE A 50 8.33 0.01 -0.45
CA ILE A 50 7.73 -1.31 -0.14
C ILE A 50 7.85 -1.66 1.35
N PRO A 51 9.05 -1.65 1.97
CA PRO A 51 9.17 -2.01 3.39
C PRO A 51 8.52 -0.98 4.32
N ILE A 52 8.51 0.30 3.96
CA ILE A 52 7.83 1.34 4.76
C ILE A 52 6.32 1.11 4.77
N VAL A 53 5.73 0.83 3.60
CA VAL A 53 4.29 0.58 3.45
C VAL A 53 3.88 -0.68 4.20
N ASP A 54 4.64 -1.77 4.07
CA ASP A 54 4.38 -3.03 4.80
C ASP A 54 4.44 -2.82 6.33
N LEU A 55 5.51 -2.20 6.83
CA LEU A 55 5.65 -1.92 8.26
C LEU A 55 4.52 -1.03 8.77
N THR A 56 4.18 0.03 8.02
CA THR A 56 3.14 0.97 8.42
C THR A 56 1.77 0.29 8.46
N ALA A 57 1.46 -0.58 7.49
CA ALA A 57 0.21 -1.36 7.49
C ALA A 57 0.12 -2.28 8.73
N ARG A 58 1.22 -2.94 9.13
CA ARG A 58 1.26 -3.76 10.36
C ARG A 58 1.08 -2.92 11.63
N LEU A 59 1.72 -1.76 11.70
CA LEU A 59 1.59 -0.84 12.83
C LEU A 59 0.16 -0.29 12.94
N LEU A 60 -0.46 0.05 11.81
CA LEU A 60 -1.85 0.48 11.74
C LEU A 60 -2.79 -0.61 12.27
N GLY A 61 -2.64 -1.85 11.80
CA GLY A 61 -3.42 -2.99 12.30
C GLY A 61 -3.27 -3.19 13.81
N SER A 62 -2.04 -3.09 14.32
CA SER A 62 -1.75 -3.19 15.76
C SER A 62 -2.34 -2.05 16.59
N ALA A 63 -2.38 -0.83 16.04
CA ALA A 63 -2.94 0.33 16.71
C ALA A 63 -4.47 0.27 16.76
N LEU A 64 -5.11 -0.18 15.68
CA LEU A 64 -6.56 -0.34 15.61
C LEU A 64 -7.06 -1.52 16.48
N ALA A 65 -6.26 -2.59 16.60
CA ALA A 65 -6.58 -3.73 17.49
C ALA A 65 -6.60 -3.38 18.98
N LYS A 66 -6.02 -2.24 19.39
CA LYS A 66 -5.96 -1.76 20.78
C LYS A 66 -7.15 -0.89 21.19
N ARG A 67 -8.16 -0.72 20.33
CA ARG A 67 -9.38 0.03 20.61
C ARG A 67 -10.56 -0.87 20.93
#